data_AF-Q666W3-F1
#
_entry.id   AF-Q666W3-F1
#
_cell.length_a   1.000
_cell.length_b   1.000
_cell.length_c   1.000
_cell.angle_alpha   90.00
_cell.angle_beta   90.00
_cell.angle_gamma   90.00
#
_symmetry.space_group_name_H-M   'P 1'
#
loop_
_entity.id
_entity.type
_entity.pdbx_description
1 polymer ?
#
loop_
_entity_poly.entity_id
_entity_poly.type
_entity_poly.pdbx_seq_one_letter_code
_entity_poly.pdbx_strand_id
1 'polypeptide(L)'
;MSQQLPFSIAANQVLAKYKFRQTFVSSRWAAKHGIGEIVWAANQLLDLAGVASYSGSEDADLLRDTAHRWLKDCITPQEFPEHKQEMTA
;
A
#
# COMPACT_ATOMS: atom_id res chain seq x y z
N MET A 1 18.43 -9.91 14.46
CA MET A 1 17.32 -10.78 13.98
C MET A 1 16.36 -9.86 13.26
N SER A 2 16.04 -10.08 11.98
CA SER A 2 15.23 -9.10 11.23
C SER A 2 13.83 -8.95 11.83
N GLN A 3 13.50 -7.77 12.34
CA GLN A 3 12.19 -7.47 12.91
C GLN A 3 11.17 -7.32 11.78
N GLN A 4 10.08 -8.09 11.82
CA GLN A 4 8.99 -7.97 10.85
C GLN A 4 8.26 -6.64 11.00
N LEU A 5 7.84 -6.09 9.86
CA LEU A 5 7.05 -4.87 9.76
C LEU A 5 5.61 -5.26 9.36
N PRO A 6 4.72 -5.56 10.33
CA PRO A 6 3.42 -6.16 10.05
C PRO A 6 2.50 -5.27 9.22
N PHE A 7 2.58 -3.94 9.40
CA PHE A 7 1.78 -2.98 8.62
C PHE A 7 2.29 -2.88 7.19
N SER A 8 3.60 -2.89 6.98
CA SER A 8 4.20 -2.99 5.65
C SER A 8 3.80 -4.29 4.93
N ILE A 9 3.80 -5.43 5.63
CA ILE A 9 3.31 -6.71 5.07
C ILE A 9 1.83 -6.61 4.67
N ALA A 10 0.98 -6.05 5.56
CA ALA A 10 -0.44 -5.84 5.26
C ALA A 10 -0.65 -4.91 4.06
N ALA A 11 0.16 -3.86 3.94
CA ALA A 11 0.14 -2.94 2.80
C ALA A 11 0.53 -3.64 1.49
N ASN A 12 1.51 -4.54 1.52
CA ASN A 12 1.86 -5.37 0.36
C ASN A 12 0.71 -6.30 -0.06
N GLN A 13 -0.10 -6.80 0.88
CA GLN A 13 -1.31 -7.56 0.53
C GLN A 13 -2.36 -6.70 -0.18
N VAL A 14 -2.50 -5.42 0.19
CA VAL A 14 -3.35 -4.46 -0.54
C VAL A 14 -2.83 -4.27 -1.97
N LEU A 15 -1.53 -4.07 -2.14
CA LEU A 15 -0.91 -3.93 -3.47
C LEU A 15 -1.09 -5.20 -4.32
N ALA A 16 -0.90 -6.38 -3.73
CA ALA A 16 -1.12 -7.66 -4.40
C ALA A 16 -2.58 -7.81 -4.86
N LYS A 17 -3.54 -7.49 -3.99
CA LYS A 17 -4.97 -7.52 -4.33
C LYS A 17 -5.33 -6.50 -5.42
N TYR A 18 -4.75 -5.31 -5.38
CA TYR A 18 -4.90 -4.32 -6.44
C TYR A 18 -4.38 -4.87 -7.77
N LYS A 19 -3.13 -5.35 -7.81
CA LYS A 19 -2.51 -5.96 -9.01
C LYS A 19 -3.37 -7.11 -9.55
N PHE A 20 -3.87 -7.98 -8.68
CA PHE A 20 -4.77 -9.08 -9.03
C PHE A 20 -6.09 -8.58 -9.63
N ARG A 21 -6.75 -7.57 -9.04
CA ARG A 21 -7.96 -6.98 -9.62
C ARG A 21 -7.71 -6.44 -11.03
N GLN A 22 -6.54 -5.83 -11.25
CA GLN A 22 -6.15 -5.33 -12.58
C GLN A 22 -5.96 -6.44 -13.63
N THR A 23 -5.73 -7.70 -13.26
CA THR A 23 -5.60 -8.79 -14.23
C THR A 23 -6.94 -9.27 -14.80
N PHE A 24 -8.05 -9.03 -14.10
CA PHE A 24 -9.39 -9.44 -14.54
C PHE A 24 -10.21 -8.30 -15.15
N VAL A 25 -9.63 -7.10 -15.29
CA VAL A 25 -10.26 -6.01 -16.02
C VAL A 25 -10.27 -6.34 -17.51
N SER A 26 -11.32 -7.03 -17.95
CA SER A 26 -11.56 -7.44 -19.34
C SER A 26 -12.75 -6.71 -19.98
N SER A 27 -13.52 -5.99 -19.18
CA SER A 27 -14.72 -5.27 -19.64
C SER A 27 -14.37 -4.02 -20.42
N ARG A 28 -15.06 -3.81 -21.56
CA ARG A 28 -15.01 -2.58 -22.36
C ARG A 28 -15.29 -1.30 -21.55
N TRP A 29 -16.00 -1.43 -20.42
CA TRP A 29 -16.43 -0.31 -19.58
C TRP A 29 -15.52 -0.06 -18.37
N ALA A 30 -14.55 -0.94 -18.11
CA ALA A 30 -13.64 -0.83 -16.99
C ALA A 30 -12.23 -0.55 -17.51
N ALA A 31 -11.66 0.59 -17.10
CA ALA A 31 -10.28 0.91 -17.41
C ALA A 31 -9.36 0.19 -16.43
N LYS A 32 -8.32 -0.46 -16.97
CA LYS A 32 -7.20 -0.92 -16.16
C LYS A 32 -6.58 0.30 -15.46
N HIS A 33 -6.34 0.21 -14.16
CA HIS A 33 -5.92 1.30 -13.28
C HIS A 33 -6.92 2.47 -13.24
N GLY A 34 -8.23 2.18 -13.40
CA GLY A 34 -9.27 3.19 -13.26
C GLY A 34 -9.22 3.90 -11.90
N ILE A 35 -9.62 5.18 -11.89
CA ILE A 35 -9.56 6.04 -10.70
C ILE A 35 -10.23 5.39 -9.49
N GLY A 36 -11.37 4.71 -9.67
CA GLY A 36 -12.05 4.00 -8.58
C GLY A 36 -11.22 2.91 -7.92
N GLU A 37 -10.42 2.16 -8.69
CA GLU A 37 -9.53 1.13 -8.14
C GLU A 37 -8.33 1.74 -7.40
N ILE A 38 -7.81 2.86 -7.92
CA ILE A 38 -6.73 3.62 -7.26
C ILE A 38 -7.24 4.17 -5.93
N VAL A 39 -8.40 4.82 -5.92
CA VAL A 39 -9.02 5.37 -4.71
C VAL A 39 -9.32 4.26 -3.71
N TRP A 40 -9.87 3.13 -4.15
CA TRP A 40 -10.09 1.97 -3.29
C TRP A 40 -8.78 1.51 -2.62
N ALA A 41 -7.74 1.26 -3.40
CA ALA A 41 -6.48 0.74 -2.87
C ALA A 41 -5.76 1.74 -1.96
N ALA A 42 -5.74 3.02 -2.34
CA ALA A 42 -5.14 4.07 -1.52
C ALA A 42 -5.91 4.28 -0.20
N ASN A 43 -7.24 4.20 -0.20
CA ASN A 43 -8.01 4.26 1.05
C ASN A 43 -7.70 3.08 1.98
N GLN A 44 -7.49 1.88 1.45
CA GLN A 44 -7.05 0.75 2.29
C GLN A 44 -5.66 1.00 2.92
N LEU A 45 -4.75 1.67 2.21
CA LEU A 45 -3.47 2.09 2.79
C LEU A 45 -3.64 3.18 3.86
N LEU A 46 -4.58 4.11 3.67
CA LEU A 46 -4.91 5.13 4.69
C LEU A 46 -5.52 4.52 5.95
N ASP A 47 -6.40 3.52 5.80
CA ASP A 47 -6.95 2.77 6.94
C ASP A 47 -5.83 2.06 7.71
N LEU A 48 -4.92 1.39 7.00
CA LEU A 48 -3.74 0.76 7.61
C LEU A 48 -2.83 1.79 8.29
N ALA A 49 -2.61 2.96 7.67
CA ALA A 49 -1.84 4.04 8.26
C ALA A 49 -2.47 4.56 9.56
N GLY A 50 -3.80 4.65 9.62
CA GLY A 50 -4.54 5.03 10.83
C GLY A 50 -4.35 4.01 11.95
N VAL A 51 -4.45 2.72 11.66
CA VAL A 51 -4.20 1.66 12.65
C VAL A 51 -2.74 1.62 13.08
N ALA A 52 -1.80 1.79 12.14
CA ALA A 52 -0.37 1.87 12.42
C ALA A 52 -0.07 3.05 13.35
N SER A 53 -0.62 4.23 13.07
CA SER A 53 -0.46 5.43 13.90
C SER A 53 -1.04 5.21 15.30
N TYR A 54 -2.23 4.63 15.41
CA TYR A 54 -2.83 4.31 16.70
C TYR A 54 -1.95 3.37 17.54
N SER A 55 -1.28 2.42 16.90
CA SER A 55 -0.37 1.47 17.56
C SER A 55 1.04 2.03 17.84
N GLY A 56 1.37 3.24 17.38
CA GLY A 56 2.71 3.82 17.49
C GLY A 56 3.75 3.20 16.56
N SER A 57 3.32 2.58 15.46
CA SER A 57 4.22 1.99 14.46
C SER A 57 4.91 3.06 13.61
N GLU A 58 6.20 2.86 13.36
CA GLU A 58 7.02 3.70 12.47
C GLU A 58 6.55 3.67 11.01
N ASP A 59 5.77 2.66 10.59
CA ASP A 59 5.27 2.52 9.22
C ASP A 59 4.16 3.52 8.88
N ALA A 60 3.54 4.15 9.89
CA ALA A 60 2.33 4.95 9.73
C ALA A 60 2.50 6.11 8.74
N ASP A 61 3.60 6.86 8.86
CA ASP A 61 3.88 7.99 7.99
C ASP A 61 4.21 7.54 6.56
N LEU A 62 5.00 6.47 6.42
CA LEU A 62 5.34 5.89 5.13
C LEU A 62 4.09 5.44 4.36
N LEU A 63 3.16 4.75 5.03
CA LEU A 63 1.91 4.30 4.43
C LEU A 63 1.03 5.47 4.01
N ARG A 64 0.87 6.46 4.90
CA ARG A 64 0.08 7.67 4.63
C ARG A 64 0.61 8.45 3.43
N ASP A 65 1.91 8.73 3.41
CA ASP A 65 2.55 9.50 2.35
C ASP A 65 2.52 8.78 1.01
N THR A 66 2.63 7.46 1.03
CA THR A 66 2.53 6.63 -0.17
C THR A 66 1.11 6.63 -0.71
N ALA A 67 0.10 6.53 0.16
CA ALA A 67 -1.30 6.60 -0.24
C ALA A 67 -1.66 7.96 -0.86
N HIS A 68 -1.22 9.07 -0.24
CA HIS A 68 -1.45 10.41 -0.78
C HIS A 68 -0.75 10.62 -2.13
N ARG A 69 0.50 10.17 -2.28
CA ARG A 69 1.20 10.21 -3.58
C ARG A 69 0.47 9.38 -4.63
N TRP A 70 -0.03 8.20 -4.27
CA TRP A 70 -0.78 7.37 -5.20
C TRP A 70 -2.08 8.04 -5.67
N LEU A 71 -2.82 8.67 -4.75
CA LEU A 71 -4.03 9.44 -5.09
C LEU A 71 -3.73 10.64 -5.99
N LYS A 72 -2.59 11.31 -5.78
CA LYS A 72 -2.20 12.50 -6.53
C LYS A 72 -1.66 12.16 -7.92
N ASP A 73 -0.73 11.22 -7.98
CA ASP A 73 0.07 10.96 -9.18
C ASP A 73 -0.49 9.80 -10.01
N CYS A 74 -1.42 9.02 -9.45
CA CYS A 74 -1.99 7.80 -10.06
C CYS A 74 -0.94 6.74 -10.44
N ILE A 75 0.27 6.84 -9.91
CA ILE A 75 1.36 5.88 -10.12
C ILE A 75 1.28 4.80 -9.05
N THR A 76 1.28 3.53 -9.47
CA THR A 76 1.24 2.39 -8.54
C THR A 76 2.50 2.38 -7.68
N PRO A 77 2.38 2.34 -6.34
CA PRO A 77 3.52 2.29 -5.43
C PRO A 77 4.38 1.04 -5.59
N GLN A 78 5.65 1.15 -5.18
CA GLN A 78 6.51 0.00 -4.95
C GLN A 78 6.09 -0.74 -3.67
N GLU A 79 6.53 -2.00 -3.55
CA GLU A 79 6.31 -2.79 -2.34
C GLU A 79 7.10 -2.22 -1.16
N PHE A 80 6.50 -2.32 0.02
CA PHE A 80 7.06 -1.85 1.28
C PHE A 80 8.06 -2.86 1.82
N PRO A 81 9.08 -2.41 2.57
CA PRO A 81 10.01 -3.33 3.24
C PRO A 81 9.26 -4.15 4.30
N GLU A 82 9.35 -5.48 4.21
CA GLU A 82 8.68 -6.39 5.17
C GLU A 82 9.49 -6.61 6.45
N HIS A 83 10.77 -6.24 6.42
CA HIS A 83 11.72 -6.48 7.48
C HIS A 83 12.55 -5.22 7.71
N LYS A 84 12.72 -4.82 8.98
CA LYS A 84 13.67 -3.77 9.36
C LYS A 84 15.09 -4.32 9.14
N GLN A 85 15.84 -3.74 8.20
CA GLN A 85 17.24 -4.08 8.03
C GLN A 85 18.02 -3.54 9.24
N GLU A 86 18.55 -4.43 10.08
CA GLU A 86 19.57 -4.06 11.06
C GLU A 86 20.82 -3.66 10.26
N MET A 87 21.10 -2.36 10.16
CA MET A 87 22.42 -1.90 9.73
C MET A 87 23.40 -2.37 10.79
N THR A 88 24.15 -3.45 10.50
CA THR A 88 25.37 -3.75 11.24
C THR A 88 26.32 -2.58 11.04
N ALA A 89 26.67 -1.95 12.16
CA ALA A 89 27.50 -0.76 12.28
C ALA A 89 28.82 -0.82 11.51
#